data_AF-A0A422QQ47-F1
#
_entry.id   AF-A0A422QQ47-F1
#
_cell.length_a   1.000
_cell.length_b   1.000
_cell.length_c   1.000
_cell.angle_alpha   90.00
_cell.angle_beta   90.00
_cell.angle_gamma   90.00
#
_symmetry.space_group_name_H-M   'P 1'
#
loop_
_entity.id
_entity.type
_entity.pdbx_description
1 polymer ?
#
loop_
_entity_poly.entity_id
_entity_poly.type
_entity_poly.pdbx_seq_one_letter_code
_entity_poly.pdbx_strand_id
1 'polypeptide(L)'
;MLAPTAPRQPLLLAASLVLAGAIALTIHVAMLAWGIPFPMSSPPAWARWLNLSLAIGAVFVVLRLAGAYFAQRGFLARALIVFALLLTIRETARAGIMSGVVTSGWAYSAIGLIEPVARILIQAVLCVAAVRWVRGGVSLVFAALATGAVCMGGQVLAGMALAPLMEHFAWLARPALYVFPYPFHVTLAAYLTMLEPVIGATLLLALVWERLPGTKLARLLTAALLVALLKGIVGITFVFSFFMKQPPLEGMLSYSQFLFEFLALGFLAALAWDAFGPGVRAGSRAPSSLS
;
A
#
# COMPACT_ATOMS: atom_id res chain seq x y z
N MET A 1 24.98 4.70 -15.86
CA MET A 1 24.30 3.43 -15.56
C MET A 1 24.66 2.98 -14.15
N LEU A 2 23.70 2.84 -13.24
CA LEU A 2 23.91 2.04 -12.02
C LEU A 2 23.20 0.69 -12.28
N ALA A 3 23.92 -0.29 -12.83
CA ALA A 3 23.39 -1.64 -13.03
C ALA A 3 22.88 -2.17 -11.68
N PRO A 4 21.65 -2.70 -11.55
CA PRO A 4 21.16 -3.25 -10.29
C PRO A 4 22.12 -4.35 -9.85
N THR A 5 22.72 -4.17 -8.67
CA THR A 5 23.56 -5.20 -8.06
C THR A 5 22.63 -6.34 -7.65
N ALA A 6 22.93 -7.56 -8.11
CA ALA A 6 22.17 -8.73 -7.71
C ALA A 6 22.11 -8.84 -6.17
N PRO A 7 21.00 -9.34 -5.61
CA PRO A 7 20.93 -9.64 -4.18
C PRO A 7 22.04 -10.63 -3.80
N ARG A 8 22.57 -10.50 -2.57
CA ARG A 8 23.65 -11.37 -2.09
C ARG A 8 23.20 -12.83 -2.04
N GLN A 9 21.95 -13.05 -1.61
CA GLN A 9 21.37 -14.38 -1.43
C GLN A 9 19.90 -14.35 -1.93
N PRO A 10 19.65 -14.44 -3.26
CA PRO A 10 18.31 -14.25 -3.84
C PRO A 10 17.26 -15.21 -3.29
N LEU A 11 17.63 -16.48 -3.09
CA LEU A 11 16.71 -17.50 -2.59
C LEU A 11 16.31 -17.24 -1.13
N LEU A 12 17.28 -16.88 -0.28
CA LEU A 12 17.00 -16.55 1.13
C LEU A 12 16.21 -15.25 1.26
N LEU A 13 16.47 -14.26 0.41
CA LEU A 13 15.66 -13.05 0.31
C LEU A 13 14.21 -13.41 -0.05
N ALA A 14 14.00 -14.18 -1.12
CA ALA A 14 12.66 -14.59 -1.56
C ALA A 14 11.92 -15.37 -0.47
N ALA A 15 12.56 -16.37 0.14
CA ALA A 15 11.96 -17.15 1.21
C ALA A 15 11.60 -16.28 2.43
N SER A 16 12.47 -15.36 2.82
CA SER A 16 12.23 -14.43 3.94
C SER A 16 11.10 -13.45 3.65
N LEU A 17 10.95 -12.99 2.40
CA LEU A 17 9.86 -12.11 1.98
C LEU A 17 8.50 -12.83 1.99
N VAL A 18 8.46 -14.09 1.53
CA VAL A 18 7.26 -14.94 1.61
C VAL A 18 6.87 -15.18 3.08
N LEU A 19 7.85 -15.50 3.92
CA LEU A 19 7.61 -15.67 5.36
C LEU A 19 7.12 -14.38 6.03
N ALA A 20 7.67 -13.22 5.66
CA ALA A 20 7.20 -11.92 6.14
C ALA A 20 5.73 -11.69 5.80
N GLY A 21 5.30 -12.01 4.57
CA GLY A 21 3.89 -11.96 4.17
C GLY A 21 3.00 -12.89 4.97
N ALA A 22 3.44 -14.14 5.18
CA ALA A 22 2.69 -15.12 5.97
C ALA A 22 2.53 -14.68 7.44
N ILE A 23 3.59 -14.19 8.07
CA ILE A 23 3.55 -13.66 9.45
C ILE A 23 2.63 -12.44 9.52
N ALA A 24 2.75 -11.51 8.58
CA ALA A 24 1.91 -10.32 8.53
C ALA A 24 0.42 -10.68 8.47
N LEU A 25 0.03 -11.57 7.55
CA LEU A 25 -1.37 -12.00 7.43
C LEU A 25 -1.85 -12.78 8.67
N THR A 26 -0.96 -13.55 9.30
CA THR A 26 -1.28 -14.29 10.53
C THR A 26 -1.70 -13.34 11.66
N ILE A 27 -1.13 -12.14 11.75
CA ILE A 27 -1.54 -11.13 12.75
C ILE A 27 -3.02 -10.78 12.56
N HIS A 28 -3.42 -10.46 11.32
CA HIS A 28 -4.82 -10.15 11.01
C HIS A 28 -5.76 -11.33 11.33
N VAL A 29 -5.39 -12.54 10.89
CA VAL A 29 -6.20 -13.76 11.13
C VAL A 29 -6.32 -14.08 12.63
N ALA A 30 -5.23 -13.95 13.39
CA ALA A 30 -5.24 -14.19 14.84
C ALA A 30 -6.12 -13.18 15.58
N MET A 31 -6.07 -11.90 15.18
CA MET A 31 -6.93 -10.87 15.76
C MET A 31 -8.42 -11.13 15.48
N LEU A 32 -8.77 -11.54 14.26
CA LEU A 32 -10.14 -11.99 13.95
C LEU A 32 -10.55 -13.21 14.78
N ALA A 33 -9.66 -14.18 14.95
CA ALA A 33 -9.91 -15.38 15.76
C ALA A 33 -10.08 -15.06 17.26
N TRP A 34 -9.48 -13.98 17.75
CA TRP A 34 -9.70 -13.44 19.10
C TRP A 34 -10.99 -12.61 19.24
N GLY A 35 -11.84 -12.57 18.20
CA GLY A 35 -13.12 -11.90 18.25
C GLY A 35 -13.05 -10.39 18.03
N ILE A 36 -11.90 -9.86 17.57
CA ILE A 36 -11.82 -8.44 17.18
C ILE A 36 -12.66 -8.28 15.90
N PRO A 37 -13.67 -7.40 15.89
CA PRO A 37 -14.61 -7.33 14.78
C PRO A 37 -13.95 -6.72 13.54
N PHE A 38 -14.45 -7.13 12.37
CA PHE A 38 -14.03 -6.54 11.11
C PHE A 38 -14.52 -5.08 11.03
N PRO A 39 -13.64 -4.11 10.71
CA PRO A 39 -13.99 -2.71 10.77
C PRO A 39 -14.91 -2.32 9.61
N MET A 40 -16.06 -1.74 9.95
CA MET A 40 -16.99 -1.12 9.00
C MET A 40 -17.29 0.30 9.45
N SER A 41 -16.89 1.28 8.64
CA SER A 41 -17.12 2.70 8.89
C SER A 41 -17.73 3.38 7.66
N SER A 42 -18.35 4.55 7.89
CA SER A 42 -18.87 5.41 6.82
C SER A 42 -18.36 6.84 7.04
N PRO A 43 -17.05 7.07 6.85
CA PRO A 43 -16.43 8.34 7.19
C PRO A 43 -16.92 9.46 6.27
N PRO A 44 -17.00 10.72 6.74
CA PRO A 44 -17.34 11.87 5.91
C PRO A 44 -16.26 12.17 4.86
N ALA A 45 -16.59 13.02 3.88
CA ALA A 45 -15.70 13.33 2.76
C ALA A 45 -14.34 13.90 3.19
N TRP A 46 -14.31 14.80 4.18
CA TRP A 46 -13.08 15.41 4.69
C TRP A 46 -12.13 14.37 5.30
N ALA A 47 -12.66 13.35 5.98
CA ALA A 47 -11.86 12.28 6.58
C ALA A 47 -11.23 11.41 5.49
N ARG A 48 -12.00 11.06 4.45
CA ARG A 48 -11.50 10.33 3.28
C ARG A 48 -10.41 11.13 2.54
N TRP A 49 -10.62 12.42 2.36
CA TRP A 49 -9.63 13.33 1.79
C TRP A 49 -8.34 13.34 2.61
N LEU A 50 -8.42 13.49 3.93
CA LEU A 50 -7.26 13.50 4.81
C LEU A 50 -6.46 12.19 4.71
N ASN A 51 -7.15 11.04 4.75
CA ASN A 51 -6.49 9.75 4.60
C ASN A 51 -5.79 9.59 3.22
N LEU A 52 -6.47 10.03 2.15
CA LEU A 52 -5.89 10.03 0.80
C LEU A 52 -4.65 10.94 0.73
N SER A 53 -4.70 12.12 1.35
CA SER A 53 -3.58 13.04 1.43
C SER A 53 -2.40 12.46 2.21
N LEU A 54 -2.63 11.72 3.30
CA LEU A 54 -1.55 11.02 4.02
C LEU A 54 -0.85 9.98 3.11
N ALA A 55 -1.63 9.18 2.38
CA ALA A 55 -1.08 8.20 1.44
C ALA A 55 -0.31 8.88 0.28
N ILE A 56 -0.81 10.00 -0.24
CA ILE A 56 -0.13 10.81 -1.26
C ILE A 56 1.17 11.41 -0.71
N GLY A 57 1.17 11.89 0.54
CA GLY A 57 2.37 12.36 1.22
C GLY A 57 3.46 11.29 1.25
N ALA A 58 3.09 10.03 1.56
CA ALA A 58 4.02 8.91 1.50
C ALA A 58 4.54 8.64 0.08
N VAL A 59 3.70 8.75 -0.96
CA VAL A 59 4.15 8.67 -2.37
C VAL A 59 5.16 9.77 -2.69
N PHE A 60 4.96 11.00 -2.21
CA PHE A 60 5.92 12.08 -2.40
C PHE A 60 7.24 11.81 -1.69
N VAL A 61 7.21 11.27 -0.47
CA VAL A 61 8.44 10.82 0.21
C VAL A 61 9.17 9.78 -0.65
N VAL A 62 8.47 8.77 -1.17
CA VAL A 62 9.06 7.75 -2.05
C VAL A 62 9.66 8.38 -3.31
N LEU A 63 8.92 9.24 -4.01
CA LEU A 63 9.38 9.90 -5.23
C LEU A 63 10.62 10.78 -4.99
N ARG A 64 10.71 11.43 -3.82
CA ARG A 64 11.89 12.23 -3.44
C ARG A 64 13.09 11.35 -3.10
N LEU A 65 12.90 10.31 -2.30
CA LEU A 65 13.97 9.37 -1.94
C LEU A 65 14.51 8.65 -3.18
N ALA A 66 13.63 8.20 -4.07
CA ALA A 66 13.97 7.57 -5.34
C ALA A 66 14.31 8.57 -6.45
N GLY A 67 14.53 9.86 -6.13
CA GLY A 67 14.70 10.93 -7.12
C GLY A 67 15.81 10.65 -8.14
N ALA A 68 16.95 10.10 -7.71
CA ALA A 68 18.05 9.72 -8.60
C ALA A 68 17.67 8.59 -9.57
N TYR A 69 16.91 7.60 -9.10
CA TYR A 69 16.39 6.53 -9.94
C TYR A 69 15.38 7.06 -10.98
N PHE A 70 14.54 8.01 -10.56
CA PHE A 70 13.53 8.59 -11.43
C PHE A 70 14.03 9.71 -12.34
N ALA A 71 15.21 10.30 -12.11
CA ALA A 71 15.75 11.39 -12.92
C ALA A 71 15.98 10.99 -14.39
N GLN A 72 16.25 9.70 -14.64
CA GLN A 72 16.52 9.16 -15.97
C GLN A 72 15.28 8.59 -16.67
N ARG A 73 14.09 8.76 -16.08
CA ARG A 73 12.84 8.15 -16.57
C ARG A 73 11.85 9.23 -16.99
N GLY A 74 11.24 9.02 -18.14
CA GLY A 74 10.13 9.86 -18.61
C GLY A 74 8.92 9.81 -17.68
N PHE A 75 8.01 10.76 -17.87
CA PHE A 75 6.79 10.91 -17.06
C PHE A 75 5.97 9.61 -17.00
N LEU A 76 5.74 8.97 -18.14
CA LEU A 76 4.95 7.74 -18.23
C LEU A 76 5.58 6.60 -17.41
N ALA A 77 6.88 6.37 -17.55
CA ALA A 77 7.58 5.32 -16.79
C ALA A 77 7.50 5.57 -15.28
N ARG A 78 7.67 6.83 -14.84
CA ARG A 78 7.49 7.23 -13.44
C ARG A 78 6.08 6.91 -12.95
N ALA A 79 5.05 7.29 -13.72
CA ALA A 79 3.66 7.05 -13.38
C ALA A 79 3.35 5.55 -13.30
N LEU A 80 3.84 4.73 -14.23
CA LEU A 80 3.65 3.28 -14.22
C LEU A 80 4.32 2.59 -13.02
N ILE A 81 5.49 3.05 -12.60
CA ILE A 81 6.18 2.51 -11.41
C ILE A 81 5.40 2.86 -10.14
N VAL A 82 4.97 4.11 -9.98
CA VAL A 82 4.14 4.53 -8.84
C VAL A 82 2.79 3.80 -8.85
N PHE A 83 2.20 3.63 -10.03
CA PHE A 83 0.97 2.88 -10.22
C PHE A 83 1.13 1.41 -9.78
N ALA A 84 2.17 0.72 -10.25
CA ALA A 84 2.46 -0.65 -9.85
C ALA A 84 2.72 -0.79 -8.34
N LEU A 85 3.46 0.16 -7.76
CA LEU A 85 3.70 0.22 -6.32
C LEU A 85 2.40 0.37 -5.52
N LEU A 86 1.52 1.30 -5.91
CA LEU A 86 0.25 1.51 -5.22
C LEU A 86 -0.72 0.35 -5.42
N LEU A 87 -0.78 -0.20 -6.63
CA LEU A 87 -1.65 -1.33 -6.97
C LEU A 87 -1.33 -2.55 -6.09
N THR A 88 -0.04 -2.87 -5.98
CA THR A 88 0.45 -4.01 -5.20
C THR A 88 0.33 -3.79 -3.68
N ILE A 89 0.77 -2.64 -3.16
CA ILE A 89 0.64 -2.34 -1.72
C ILE A 89 -0.83 -2.28 -1.29
N ARG A 90 -1.73 -1.78 -2.15
CA ARG A 90 -3.16 -1.70 -1.84
C ARG A 90 -3.93 -2.99 -2.08
N GLU A 91 -3.24 -4.03 -2.55
CA GLU A 91 -3.79 -5.38 -2.68
C GLU A 91 -4.97 -5.44 -3.66
N THR A 92 -4.81 -4.76 -4.79
CA THR A 92 -5.93 -4.52 -5.71
C THR A 92 -6.33 -5.82 -6.40
N ALA A 93 -5.36 -6.61 -6.86
CA ALA A 93 -5.63 -7.90 -7.46
C ALA A 93 -6.16 -8.91 -6.42
N ARG A 94 -5.56 -8.93 -5.21
CA ARG A 94 -6.01 -9.72 -4.07
C ARG A 94 -7.46 -9.45 -3.73
N ALA A 95 -7.90 -8.19 -3.70
CA ALA A 95 -9.30 -7.86 -3.43
C ALA A 95 -10.25 -8.51 -4.46
N GLY A 96 -9.91 -8.43 -5.75
CA GLY A 96 -10.69 -9.06 -6.82
C GLY A 96 -10.66 -10.60 -6.77
N ILE A 97 -9.48 -11.19 -6.55
CA ILE A 97 -9.32 -12.64 -6.42
C ILE A 97 -10.09 -13.16 -5.21
N MET A 98 -9.93 -12.53 -4.04
CA MET A 98 -10.63 -12.94 -2.82
C MET A 98 -12.13 -12.76 -2.96
N SER A 99 -12.61 -11.68 -3.59
CA SER A 99 -14.03 -11.51 -3.93
C SER A 99 -14.54 -12.65 -4.82
N GLY A 100 -13.77 -13.04 -5.85
CA GLY A 100 -14.09 -14.17 -6.72
C GLY A 100 -14.13 -15.50 -5.96
N VAL A 101 -13.16 -15.76 -5.08
CA VAL A 101 -13.09 -16.96 -4.25
C VAL A 101 -14.27 -17.04 -3.27
N VAL A 102 -14.60 -15.95 -2.57
CA VAL A 102 -15.65 -15.97 -1.53
C VAL A 102 -17.07 -15.97 -2.08
N THR A 103 -17.29 -15.53 -3.32
CA THR A 103 -18.63 -15.44 -3.94
C THR A 103 -18.83 -16.42 -5.12
N SER A 104 -17.76 -17.01 -5.64
CA SER A 104 -17.71 -17.64 -6.99
C SER A 104 -18.14 -16.71 -8.14
N GLY A 105 -18.25 -15.40 -7.89
CA GLY A 105 -18.64 -14.37 -8.86
C GLY A 105 -17.42 -13.76 -9.57
N TRP A 106 -16.66 -14.57 -10.29
CA TRP A 106 -15.39 -14.15 -10.93
C TRP A 106 -15.55 -13.01 -11.92
N ALA A 107 -16.58 -13.05 -12.77
CA ALA A 107 -16.83 -12.00 -13.77
C ALA A 107 -17.14 -10.65 -13.11
N TYR A 108 -18.04 -10.63 -12.13
CA TYR A 108 -18.36 -9.41 -11.37
C TYR A 108 -17.15 -8.88 -10.61
N SER A 109 -16.37 -9.78 -10.00
CA SER A 109 -15.16 -9.40 -9.27
C SER A 109 -14.10 -8.79 -10.18
N ALA A 110 -13.91 -9.32 -11.39
CA ALA A 110 -12.99 -8.77 -12.38
C ALA A 110 -13.43 -7.40 -12.89
N ILE A 111 -14.73 -7.24 -13.18
CA ILE A 111 -15.32 -5.96 -13.60
C ILE A 111 -15.19 -4.92 -12.48
N GLY A 112 -15.39 -5.33 -11.22
CA GLY A 112 -15.22 -4.48 -10.03
C GLY A 112 -13.79 -3.99 -9.81
N LEU A 113 -12.78 -4.53 -10.50
CA LEU A 113 -11.41 -4.02 -10.45
C LEU A 113 -11.19 -2.75 -11.28
N ILE A 114 -12.07 -2.45 -12.25
CA ILE A 114 -11.89 -1.31 -13.16
C ILE A 114 -11.83 0.01 -12.38
N GLU A 115 -12.76 0.20 -11.44
CA GLU A 115 -12.82 1.40 -10.63
C GLU A 115 -11.58 1.60 -9.72
N PRO A 116 -11.18 0.65 -8.85
CA PRO A 116 -10.00 0.83 -8.01
C PRO A 116 -8.72 0.99 -8.85
N VAL A 117 -8.59 0.30 -9.99
CA VAL A 117 -7.48 0.47 -10.93
C VAL A 117 -7.45 1.91 -11.48
N ALA A 118 -8.59 2.43 -11.95
CA ALA A 118 -8.67 3.79 -12.46
C ALA A 118 -8.34 4.82 -11.37
N ARG A 119 -8.86 4.64 -10.15
CA ARG A 119 -8.58 5.52 -9.00
C ARG A 119 -7.08 5.56 -8.65
N ILE A 120 -6.40 4.40 -8.67
CA ILE A 120 -4.96 4.30 -8.41
C ILE A 120 -4.15 4.93 -9.55
N LEU A 121 -4.59 4.75 -10.81
CA LEU A 121 -3.94 5.39 -11.96
C LEU A 121 -4.00 6.91 -11.88
N ILE A 122 -5.17 7.47 -11.58
CA ILE A 122 -5.35 8.92 -11.35
C ILE A 122 -4.40 9.39 -10.25
N GLN A 123 -4.36 8.69 -9.12
CA GLN A 123 -3.48 9.05 -8.02
C GLN A 123 -2.00 9.03 -8.44
N ALA A 124 -1.55 7.99 -9.13
CA ALA A 124 -0.16 7.84 -9.56
C ALA A 124 0.26 8.97 -10.53
N VAL A 125 -0.56 9.25 -11.53
CA VAL A 125 -0.32 10.33 -12.51
C VAL A 125 -0.24 11.69 -11.81
N LEU A 126 -1.20 11.99 -10.93
CA LEU A 126 -1.22 13.24 -10.18
C LEU A 126 0.00 13.38 -9.26
N CYS A 127 0.41 12.31 -8.57
CA CYS A 127 1.60 12.34 -7.72
C CYS A 127 2.87 12.63 -8.52
N VAL A 128 3.06 11.98 -9.67
CA VAL A 128 4.24 12.22 -10.52
C VAL A 128 4.23 13.64 -11.10
N ALA A 129 3.05 14.16 -11.47
CA ALA A 129 2.93 15.53 -11.93
C ALA A 129 3.22 16.54 -10.81
N ALA A 130 2.80 16.24 -9.57
CA ALA A 130 2.82 17.17 -8.46
C ALA A 130 4.10 17.20 -7.64
N VAL A 131 4.92 16.15 -7.69
CA VAL A 131 6.14 16.06 -6.87
C VAL A 131 7.13 17.22 -7.10
N ARG A 132 7.11 17.87 -8.28
CA ARG A 132 7.94 19.05 -8.58
C ARG A 132 7.70 20.24 -7.65
N TRP A 133 6.53 20.30 -7.00
CA TRP A 133 6.18 21.36 -6.05
C TRP A 133 6.64 21.04 -4.62
N VAL A 134 7.21 19.85 -4.38
CA VAL A 134 7.70 19.41 -3.06
C VAL A 134 9.17 19.77 -2.89
N ARG A 135 9.44 20.96 -2.35
CA ARG A 135 10.81 21.48 -2.11
C ARG A 135 11.34 21.17 -0.70
N GLY A 136 10.45 21.10 0.29
CA GLY A 136 10.74 20.82 1.69
C GLY A 136 9.55 20.18 2.42
N GLY A 137 9.63 20.06 3.75
CA GLY A 137 8.59 19.43 4.57
C GLY A 137 7.23 20.14 4.50
N VAL A 138 7.22 21.47 4.63
CA VAL A 138 5.99 22.27 4.57
C VAL A 138 5.31 22.14 3.21
N SER A 139 6.06 22.29 2.11
CA SER A 139 5.52 22.10 0.76
C SER A 139 5.05 20.67 0.50
N LEU A 140 5.63 19.67 1.17
CA LEU A 140 5.16 18.28 1.06
C LEU A 140 3.74 18.16 1.59
N VAL A 141 3.48 18.74 2.77
CA VAL A 141 2.15 18.73 3.40
C VAL A 141 1.14 19.43 2.50
N PHE A 142 1.42 20.67 2.08
CA PHE A 142 0.49 21.42 1.24
C PHE A 142 0.27 20.76 -0.13
N ALA A 143 1.33 20.26 -0.78
CA ALA A 143 1.18 19.53 -2.04
C ALA A 143 0.34 18.26 -1.85
N ALA A 144 0.49 17.54 -0.74
CA ALA A 144 -0.26 16.30 -0.47
C ALA A 144 -1.73 16.58 -0.19
N LEU A 145 -2.03 17.66 0.53
CA LEU A 145 -3.39 18.14 0.77
C LEU A 145 -4.07 18.56 -0.54
N ALA A 146 -3.40 19.41 -1.34
CA ALA A 146 -3.92 19.89 -2.61
C ALA A 146 -4.09 18.76 -3.63
N THR A 147 -3.08 17.89 -3.78
CA THR A 147 -3.16 16.74 -4.68
C THR A 147 -4.21 15.75 -4.22
N GLY A 148 -4.39 15.56 -2.91
CA GLY A 148 -5.48 14.76 -2.36
C GLY A 148 -6.87 15.30 -2.70
N ALA A 149 -7.06 16.61 -2.66
CA ALA A 149 -8.34 17.23 -3.04
C ALA A 149 -8.64 17.01 -4.53
N VAL A 150 -7.66 17.30 -5.40
CA VAL A 150 -7.80 17.08 -6.85
C VAL A 150 -8.00 15.59 -7.17
N CYS A 151 -7.26 14.71 -6.50
CA CYS A 151 -7.38 13.27 -6.68
C CYS A 151 -8.76 12.76 -6.25
N MET A 152 -9.27 13.22 -5.11
CA MET A 152 -10.62 12.87 -4.66
C MET A 152 -11.69 13.32 -5.66
N GLY A 153 -11.60 14.55 -6.18
CA GLY A 153 -12.50 15.02 -7.24
C GLY A 153 -12.42 14.15 -8.51
N GLY A 154 -11.21 13.84 -8.98
CA GLY A 154 -11.00 12.96 -10.13
C GLY A 154 -11.53 11.54 -9.91
N GLN A 155 -11.37 10.98 -8.71
CA GLN A 155 -11.91 9.67 -8.36
C GLN A 155 -13.44 9.67 -8.28
N VAL A 156 -14.07 10.75 -7.82
CA VAL A 156 -15.52 10.91 -7.84
C VAL A 156 -16.05 10.95 -9.27
N LEU A 157 -15.41 11.74 -10.15
CA LEU A 157 -15.76 11.80 -11.58
C LEU A 157 -15.60 10.43 -12.25
N ALA A 158 -14.50 9.73 -11.99
CA ALA A 158 -14.29 8.37 -12.50
C ALA A 158 -15.36 7.39 -12.00
N GLY A 159 -15.72 7.46 -10.71
CA GLY A 159 -16.80 6.66 -10.14
C GLY A 159 -18.15 6.92 -10.83
N MET A 160 -18.51 8.19 -11.05
CA MET A 160 -19.75 8.55 -11.75
C MET A 160 -19.75 8.06 -13.21
N ALA A 161 -18.60 8.12 -13.90
CA ALA A 161 -18.48 7.63 -15.27
C ALA A 161 -18.55 6.09 -15.36
N LEU A 162 -18.06 5.38 -14.34
CA LEU A 162 -18.06 3.92 -14.29
C LEU A 162 -19.32 3.32 -13.65
N ALA A 163 -20.13 4.11 -12.94
CA ALA A 163 -21.36 3.64 -12.30
C ALA A 163 -22.33 2.95 -13.27
N PRO A 164 -22.63 3.47 -14.48
CA PRO A 164 -23.52 2.80 -15.43
C PRO A 164 -23.00 1.43 -15.87
N LEU A 165 -21.68 1.27 -15.96
CA LEU A 165 -21.05 -0.01 -16.28
C LEU A 165 -21.28 -1.02 -15.15
N MET A 166 -21.13 -0.59 -13.89
CA MET A 166 -21.36 -1.47 -12.74
C MET A 166 -22.83 -1.86 -12.60
N GLU A 167 -23.75 -0.92 -12.84
CA GLU A 167 -25.18 -1.18 -12.86
C GLU A 167 -25.56 -2.18 -13.95
N HIS A 168 -25.01 -2.02 -15.17
CA HIS A 168 -25.25 -2.93 -16.28
C HIS A 168 -24.85 -4.38 -15.95
N PHE A 169 -23.79 -4.58 -15.18
CA PHE A 169 -23.28 -5.90 -14.79
C PHE A 169 -23.73 -6.35 -13.39
N ALA A 170 -24.65 -5.64 -12.72
CA ALA A 170 -25.10 -5.98 -11.37
C ALA A 170 -25.72 -7.39 -11.27
N TRP A 171 -26.29 -7.90 -12.35
CA TRP A 171 -26.85 -9.26 -12.43
C TRP A 171 -25.79 -10.37 -12.31
N LEU A 172 -24.50 -10.06 -12.50
CA LEU A 172 -23.39 -11.00 -12.26
C LEU A 172 -22.98 -11.08 -10.79
N ALA A 173 -23.44 -10.15 -9.94
CA ALA A 173 -23.12 -10.15 -8.52
C ALA A 173 -23.70 -11.39 -7.83
N ARG A 174 -22.88 -11.99 -6.95
CA ARG A 174 -23.27 -13.19 -6.19
C ARG A 174 -23.11 -12.94 -4.70
N PRO A 175 -23.98 -13.48 -3.85
CA PRO A 175 -23.80 -13.43 -2.40
C PRO A 175 -22.52 -14.18 -1.99
N ALA A 176 -21.99 -13.83 -0.83
CA ALA A 176 -20.87 -14.56 -0.24
C ALA A 176 -21.29 -16.01 0.07
N LEU A 177 -20.52 -16.96 -0.45
CA LEU A 177 -20.63 -18.39 -0.16
C LEU A 177 -19.85 -18.76 1.11
N TYR A 178 -18.79 -18.00 1.39
CA TYR A 178 -17.93 -18.20 2.55
C TYR A 178 -17.87 -16.93 3.39
N VAL A 179 -18.00 -17.11 4.71
CA VAL A 179 -17.80 -16.08 5.73
C VAL A 179 -16.74 -16.55 6.71
N PHE A 180 -16.10 -15.62 7.42
CA PHE A 180 -15.15 -15.98 8.45
C PHE A 180 -15.86 -16.71 9.62
N PRO A 181 -15.28 -17.79 10.20
CA PRO A 181 -13.98 -18.39 9.90
C PRO A 181 -13.98 -19.14 8.57
N TYR A 182 -12.99 -18.84 7.74
CA TYR A 182 -12.90 -19.38 6.38
C TYR A 182 -12.45 -20.85 6.35
N PRO A 183 -12.98 -21.67 5.41
CA PRO A 183 -12.47 -23.00 5.18
C PRO A 183 -11.03 -22.95 4.61
N PHE A 184 -10.29 -24.05 4.75
CA PHE A 184 -8.87 -24.12 4.42
C PHE A 184 -8.51 -23.56 3.03
N HIS A 185 -9.28 -23.88 1.98
CA HIS A 185 -8.99 -23.44 0.62
C HIS A 185 -9.11 -21.91 0.44
N VAL A 186 -10.06 -21.26 1.12
CA VAL A 186 -10.20 -19.80 1.11
C VAL A 186 -9.08 -19.16 1.91
N THR A 187 -8.72 -19.73 3.06
CA THR A 187 -7.56 -19.30 3.85
C THR A 187 -6.28 -19.42 3.02
N LEU A 188 -6.04 -20.54 2.34
CA LEU A 188 -4.90 -20.73 1.45
C LEU A 188 -4.84 -19.66 0.35
N ALA A 189 -5.98 -19.35 -0.29
CA ALA A 189 -6.06 -18.29 -1.28
C ALA A 189 -5.69 -16.91 -0.67
N ALA A 190 -6.10 -16.62 0.57
CA ALA A 190 -5.74 -15.39 1.26
C ALA A 190 -4.23 -15.28 1.50
N TYR A 191 -3.55 -16.38 1.87
CA TYR A 191 -2.10 -16.42 2.06
C TYR A 191 -1.33 -16.31 0.73
N LEU A 192 -1.79 -16.98 -0.33
CA LEU A 192 -1.15 -16.89 -1.64
C LEU A 192 -1.27 -15.48 -2.24
N THR A 193 -2.43 -14.85 -2.09
CA THR A 193 -2.65 -13.49 -2.60
C THR A 193 -1.93 -12.42 -1.77
N MET A 194 -1.48 -12.74 -0.54
CA MET A 194 -0.58 -11.88 0.25
C MET A 194 0.79 -11.66 -0.41
N LEU A 195 1.13 -12.44 -1.44
CA LEU A 195 2.30 -12.16 -2.27
C LEU A 195 2.22 -10.80 -2.96
N GLU A 196 1.03 -10.29 -3.26
CA GLU A 196 0.85 -8.99 -3.91
C GLU A 196 1.42 -7.83 -3.06
N PRO A 197 1.02 -7.62 -1.78
CA PRO A 197 1.63 -6.59 -0.95
C PRO A 197 3.11 -6.89 -0.60
N VAL A 198 3.54 -8.16 -0.58
CA VAL A 198 4.97 -8.51 -0.46
C VAL A 198 5.78 -7.98 -1.65
N ILE A 199 5.27 -8.14 -2.88
CA ILE A 199 5.88 -7.57 -4.09
C ILE A 199 5.91 -6.04 -3.97
N GLY A 200 4.82 -5.42 -3.50
CA GLY A 200 4.76 -3.97 -3.27
C GLY A 200 5.80 -3.46 -2.27
N ALA A 201 5.95 -4.13 -1.11
CA ALA A 201 6.96 -3.81 -0.12
C ALA A 201 8.38 -4.01 -0.66
N THR A 202 8.61 -5.06 -1.44
CA THR A 202 9.91 -5.32 -2.10
C THR A 202 10.24 -4.24 -3.12
N LEU A 203 9.27 -3.82 -3.94
CA LEU A 203 9.43 -2.74 -4.90
C LEU A 203 9.74 -1.41 -4.19
N LEU A 204 9.04 -1.11 -3.08
CA LEU A 204 9.33 0.05 -2.25
C LEU A 204 10.80 0.05 -1.79
N LEU A 205 11.25 -1.06 -1.19
CA LEU A 205 12.61 -1.19 -0.67
C LEU A 205 13.65 -1.06 -1.81
N ALA A 206 13.40 -1.68 -2.95
CA ALA A 206 14.25 -1.53 -4.13
C ALA A 206 14.40 -0.07 -4.60
N LEU A 207 13.37 0.75 -4.42
CA LEU A 207 13.37 2.16 -4.80
C LEU A 207 14.06 3.07 -3.78
N VAL A 208 13.87 2.83 -2.48
CA VAL A 208 14.22 3.81 -1.44
C VAL A 208 15.29 3.37 -0.45
N TRP A 209 15.61 2.07 -0.35
CA TRP A 209 16.42 1.52 0.75
C TRP A 209 17.75 2.26 0.96
N GLU A 210 18.54 2.41 -0.10
CA GLU A 210 19.85 3.08 -0.08
C GLU A 210 19.80 4.56 0.30
N ARG A 211 18.60 5.16 0.30
CA ARG A 211 18.39 6.58 0.58
C ARG A 211 17.66 6.83 1.90
N LEU A 212 17.27 5.77 2.63
CA LEU A 212 16.70 5.91 3.95
C LEU A 212 17.78 6.38 4.95
N PRO A 213 17.61 7.54 5.60
CA PRO A 213 18.59 8.07 6.54
C PRO A 213 18.52 7.35 7.90
N GLY A 214 19.58 7.51 8.71
CA GLY A 214 19.60 7.12 10.11
C GLY A 214 20.15 5.71 10.40
N THR A 215 19.94 5.26 11.63
CA THR A 215 20.38 3.95 12.11
C THR A 215 19.62 2.81 11.44
N LYS A 216 20.12 1.57 11.53
CA LYS A 216 19.41 0.38 11.04
C LYS A 216 17.96 0.33 11.54
N LEU A 217 17.74 0.52 12.84
CA LEU A 217 16.39 0.53 13.42
C LEU A 217 15.51 1.63 12.82
N ALA A 218 16.03 2.84 12.65
CA ALA A 218 15.28 3.94 12.03
C ALA A 218 14.86 3.61 10.58
N ARG A 219 15.73 2.98 9.80
CA ARG A 219 15.42 2.54 8.42
C ARG A 219 14.32 1.47 8.40
N LEU A 220 14.39 0.49 9.29
CA LEU A 220 13.36 -0.56 9.43
C LEU A 220 12.00 0.04 9.80
N LEU A 221 11.96 0.93 10.80
CA LEU A 221 10.73 1.59 11.24
C LEU A 221 10.17 2.53 10.16
N THR A 222 11.03 3.23 9.43
CA THR A 222 10.61 4.09 8.31
C THR A 222 9.99 3.27 7.19
N ALA A 223 10.58 2.12 6.85
CA ALA A 223 10.01 1.21 5.84
C ALA A 223 8.65 0.66 6.27
N ALA A 224 8.52 0.23 7.53
CA ALA A 224 7.25 -0.20 8.12
C ALA A 224 6.16 0.87 8.00
N LEU A 225 6.48 2.10 8.42
CA LEU A 225 5.55 3.23 8.36
C LEU A 225 5.20 3.61 6.91
N LEU A 226 6.15 3.60 5.99
CA LEU A 226 5.89 3.90 4.58
C LEU A 226 4.95 2.86 3.95
N VAL A 227 5.14 1.56 4.23
CA VAL A 227 4.23 0.50 3.75
C VAL A 227 2.81 0.75 4.27
N ALA A 228 2.65 1.00 5.57
CA ALA A 228 1.35 1.26 6.19
C ALA A 228 0.69 2.56 5.67
N LEU A 229 1.47 3.63 5.44
CA LEU A 229 0.95 4.89 4.89
C LEU A 229 0.54 4.74 3.41
N LEU A 230 1.31 4.01 2.60
CA LEU A 230 0.98 3.77 1.18
C LEU A 230 -0.29 2.92 1.04
N LYS A 231 -0.46 1.93 1.92
CA LYS A 231 -1.73 1.20 2.07
C LYS A 231 -2.88 2.13 2.46
N GLY A 232 -2.58 3.19 3.20
CA GLY A 232 -3.55 4.14 3.74
C GLY A 232 -4.17 3.67 5.05
N ILE A 233 -3.60 2.66 5.71
CA ILE A 233 -4.20 2.09 6.91
C ILE A 233 -3.95 2.93 8.16
N VAL A 234 -2.87 3.72 8.18
CA VAL A 234 -2.56 4.62 9.30
C VAL A 234 -3.69 5.64 9.49
N GLY A 235 -4.03 6.40 8.43
CA GLY A 235 -5.10 7.39 8.51
C GLY A 235 -6.46 6.75 8.77
N ILE A 236 -6.74 5.59 8.17
CA ILE A 236 -7.97 4.82 8.49
C ILE A 236 -8.03 4.47 9.98
N THR A 237 -6.96 3.95 10.57
CA THR A 237 -6.96 3.52 11.98
C THR A 237 -7.20 4.68 12.94
N PHE A 238 -6.58 5.83 12.70
CA PHE A 238 -6.65 6.98 13.60
C PHE A 238 -7.76 7.97 13.29
N VAL A 239 -8.35 7.93 12.09
CA VAL A 239 -9.43 8.85 11.67
C VAL A 239 -10.74 8.11 11.48
N PHE A 240 -10.76 6.96 10.81
CA PHE A 240 -12.01 6.28 10.47
C PHE A 240 -12.63 5.53 11.65
N SER A 241 -11.83 5.21 12.67
CA SER A 241 -12.28 4.60 13.92
C SER A 241 -13.36 5.42 14.63
N PHE A 242 -13.34 6.75 14.51
CA PHE A 242 -14.37 7.65 15.06
C PHE A 242 -15.69 7.63 14.30
N PHE A 243 -15.74 7.01 13.11
CA PHE A 243 -16.93 6.90 12.27
C PHE A 243 -17.46 5.46 12.16
N MET A 244 -17.08 4.62 13.13
CA MET A 244 -17.69 3.31 13.33
C MET A 244 -18.93 3.45 14.22
N LYS A 245 -19.83 2.47 14.15
CA LYS A 245 -20.99 2.39 15.06
C LYS A 245 -20.61 2.00 16.49
N GLN A 246 -19.36 1.62 16.72
CA GLN A 246 -18.79 1.19 18.00
C GLN A 246 -18.01 2.33 18.67
N PRO A 247 -17.69 2.22 19.96
CA PRO A 247 -16.79 3.16 20.64
C PRO A 247 -15.46 3.34 19.88
N PRO A 248 -14.86 4.55 19.86
CA PRO A 248 -13.66 4.82 19.08
C PRO A 248 -12.49 3.88 19.37
N LEU A 249 -12.30 3.45 20.62
CA LEU A 249 -11.24 2.50 20.98
C LEU A 249 -11.46 1.10 20.37
N GLU A 250 -12.70 0.62 20.34
CA GLU A 250 -13.05 -0.62 19.65
C GLU A 250 -12.87 -0.49 18.14
N GLY A 251 -13.21 0.67 17.58
CA GLY A 251 -12.96 0.96 16.17
C GLY A 251 -11.47 1.02 15.83
N MET A 252 -10.65 1.62 16.70
CA MET A 252 -9.19 1.62 16.57
C MET A 252 -8.63 0.20 16.66
N LEU A 253 -9.10 -0.60 17.62
CA LEU A 253 -8.71 -2.01 17.76
C LEU A 253 -9.08 -2.81 16.50
N SER A 254 -10.27 -2.59 15.95
CA SER A 254 -10.75 -3.22 14.72
C SER A 254 -9.87 -2.90 13.50
N TYR A 255 -9.49 -1.64 13.32
CA TYR A 255 -8.57 -1.26 12.24
C TYR A 255 -7.11 -1.64 12.51
N SER A 256 -6.72 -1.80 13.79
CA SER A 256 -5.35 -2.13 14.16
C SER A 256 -4.89 -3.48 13.63
N GLN A 257 -5.82 -4.40 13.31
CA GLN A 257 -5.50 -5.67 12.64
C GLN A 257 -4.71 -5.47 11.34
N PHE A 258 -5.16 -4.53 10.51
CA PHE A 258 -4.52 -4.20 9.24
C PHE A 258 -3.31 -3.30 9.46
N LEU A 259 -3.35 -2.42 10.46
CA LEU A 259 -2.20 -1.59 10.79
C LEU A 259 -1.00 -2.45 11.17
N PHE A 260 -1.19 -3.40 12.08
CA PHE A 260 -0.13 -4.30 12.53
C PHE A 260 0.32 -5.27 11.43
N GLU A 261 -0.60 -5.78 10.61
CA GLU A 261 -0.25 -6.57 9.42
C GLU A 261 0.72 -5.81 8.50
N PHE A 262 0.41 -4.57 8.14
CA PHE A 262 1.24 -3.79 7.20
C PHE A 262 2.51 -3.22 7.84
N LEU A 263 2.49 -2.88 9.14
CA LEU A 263 3.71 -2.51 9.87
C LEU A 263 4.67 -3.70 9.97
N ALA A 264 4.15 -4.89 10.32
CA ALA A 264 4.95 -6.11 10.38
C ALA A 264 5.51 -6.49 9.01
N LEU A 265 4.69 -6.42 7.96
CA LEU A 265 5.14 -6.66 6.58
C LEU A 265 6.31 -5.75 6.21
N GLY A 266 6.15 -4.43 6.39
CA GLY A 266 7.20 -3.48 6.03
C GLY A 266 8.47 -3.63 6.87
N PHE A 267 8.33 -3.92 8.17
CA PHE A 267 9.47 -4.16 9.07
C PHE A 267 10.24 -5.43 8.70
N LEU A 268 9.55 -6.55 8.53
CA LEU A 268 10.16 -7.85 8.21
C LEU A 268 10.73 -7.88 6.80
N ALA A 269 10.05 -7.26 5.82
CA ALA A 269 10.59 -7.12 4.47
C ALA A 269 11.86 -6.27 4.47
N ALA A 270 11.90 -5.18 5.25
CA ALA A 270 13.09 -4.35 5.40
C ALA A 270 14.24 -5.11 6.09
N LEU A 271 13.92 -5.95 7.08
CA LEU A 271 14.91 -6.79 7.75
C LEU A 271 15.50 -7.85 6.79
N ALA A 272 14.66 -8.51 6.00
CA ALA A 272 15.08 -9.45 4.97
C ALA A 272 15.95 -8.76 3.90
N TRP A 273 15.57 -7.55 3.49
CA TRP A 273 16.31 -6.76 2.52
C TRP A 273 17.68 -6.29 3.05
N ASP A 274 17.77 -5.89 4.32
CA ASP A 274 19.05 -5.55 4.95
C ASP A 274 20.00 -6.75 5.01
N ALA A 275 19.47 -7.94 5.35
CA ALA A 275 20.25 -9.15 5.50
C ALA A 275 20.71 -9.74 4.15
N PHE A 276 19.79 -9.86 3.19
CA PHE A 276 19.98 -10.67 1.97
C PHE A 276 19.89 -9.87 0.66
N GLY A 277 19.49 -8.60 0.74
CA GLY A 277 19.35 -7.71 -0.40
C GLY A 277 20.67 -7.34 -1.06
N PRO A 278 20.62 -6.43 -2.05
CA PRO A 278 21.81 -5.94 -2.72
C PRO A 278 22.79 -5.32 -1.70
N GLY A 279 24.08 -5.60 -1.84
CA GLY A 279 25.08 -5.00 -0.96
C GLY A 279 25.13 -3.47 -1.10
N VAL A 280 25.30 -2.77 0.03
CA VAL A 280 25.55 -1.32 0.05
C VAL A 280 26.79 -1.04 -0.80
N ARG A 281 26.64 -0.23 -1.86
CA ARG A 281 27.77 0.11 -2.74
C ARG A 281 28.79 0.91 -1.96
N ALA A 282 30.06 0.56 -2.08
CA ALA A 282 31.20 1.21 -1.41
C ALA A 282 31.45 2.69 -1.79
N GLY A 283 30.51 3.37 -2.46
CA GLY A 283 30.60 4.78 -2.85
C GLY A 283 29.39 5.64 -2.47
N SER A 284 28.42 5.13 -1.70
CA SER A 284 27.24 5.90 -1.27
C SER A 284 27.35 6.51 0.13
N ARG A 285 28.50 6.38 0.82
CA ARG A 285 28.80 7.26 1.95
C ARG A 285 28.94 8.67 1.40
N ALA A 286 27.88 9.47 1.54
CA ALA A 286 28.01 10.91 1.46
C ALA A 286 29.17 11.32 2.39
N PRO A 287 30.06 12.24 1.97
CA PRO A 287 31.02 12.80 2.90
C PRO A 287 30.24 13.36 4.08
N SER A 288 30.62 12.94 5.28
CA SER A 288 30.14 13.52 6.52
C SER A 288 30.67 14.95 6.60
N SER A 289 30.02 15.90 5.91
CA SER A 289 30.23 17.32 6.17
C SER A 289 29.40 17.68 7.40
N LEU A 290 29.99 17.42 8.56
CA LEU A 290 29.80 18.26 9.73
C LEU A 290 30.35 19.65 9.38
N SER A 291 29.46 20.61 9.15
CA SER A 291 29.59 22.05 9.42
C SER A 291 28.28 22.74 9.05
#